data_AF-A0A5C6XM02-F1
#
_entry.id   AF-A0A5C6XM02-F1
#
_cell.length_a   1.000
_cell.length_b   1.000
_cell.length_c   1.000
_cell.angle_alpha   90.00
_cell.angle_beta   90.00
_cell.angle_gamma   90.00
#
_symmetry.space_group_name_H-M   'P 1'
#
loop_
_entity.id
_entity.type
_entity.pdbx_description
1 polymer ?
#
loop_
_entity_poly.entity_id
_entity_poly.type
_entity_poly.pdbx_seq_one_letter_code
_entity_poly.pdbx_strand_id
1 'polypeptide(L)'
;MVKTHEIIAYQKKQEELKKETKKIKETTPSYIVGFVFIMFLTVFAIESKVYSYFGGTLNFISVSVLFTLFTGLLYFYVSQKRIKEKKKLSKDIQSKLYHLMKLENE
;
A
#
# COMPACT_ATOMS: atom_id res chain seq x y z
N MET A 1 28.40 -25.23 6.60
CA MET A 1 27.04 -25.69 6.23
C MET A 1 25.92 -24.90 6.90
N VAL A 2 25.95 -24.66 8.23
CA VAL A 2 24.86 -23.93 8.93
C VAL A 2 24.73 -22.46 8.46
N LYS A 3 25.86 -21.75 8.29
CA LYS A 3 25.87 -20.34 7.82
C LYS A 3 25.30 -20.17 6.40
N THR A 4 25.57 -21.13 5.50
CA THR A 4 25.07 -21.11 4.12
C THR A 4 23.54 -21.21 4.06
N HIS A 5 22.93 -22.01 4.95
CA HIS A 5 21.46 -22.09 5.06
C HIS A 5 20.84 -20.77 5.54
N GLU A 6 21.47 -20.08 6.50
CA GLU A 6 21.01 -18.77 6.95
C GLU A 6 21.11 -17.71 5.85
N ILE A 7 22.20 -17.70 5.08
CA ILE A 7 22.38 -16.79 3.95
C ILE A 7 21.30 -17.00 2.89
N ILE A 8 20.99 -18.26 2.54
CA ILE A 8 19.91 -18.59 1.59
C ILE A 8 18.55 -18.15 2.15
N ALA A 9 18.29 -18.35 3.44
CA ALA A 9 17.05 -17.92 4.07
C ALA A 9 16.87 -16.39 4.01
N TYR A 10 17.92 -15.62 4.29
CA TYR A 10 17.87 -14.15 4.20
C TYR A 10 17.73 -13.65 2.76
N GLN A 11 18.34 -14.31 1.76
CA GLN A 11 18.13 -13.99 0.35
C GLN A 11 16.68 -14.24 -0.08
N LYS A 12 16.11 -15.39 0.30
CA LYS A 12 14.71 -15.73 0.02
C LYS A 12 13.75 -14.70 0.62
N LYS A 13 14.03 -14.25 1.84
CA LYS A 13 13.27 -13.21 2.54
C LYS A 13 13.36 -11.85 1.86
N GLN A 14 14.51 -11.49 1.26
CA GLN A 14 14.63 -10.27 0.45
C GLN A 14 13.80 -10.36 -0.83
N GLU A 15 13.80 -11.50 -1.53
CA GLU A 15 12.97 -11.68 -2.72
C GLU A 15 11.47 -11.60 -2.41
N GLU A 16 11.04 -12.21 -1.31
CA GLU A 16 9.65 -12.12 -0.83
C GLU A 16 9.26 -10.67 -0.53
N LEU A 17 10.09 -9.92 0.21
CA LEU A 17 9.84 -8.50 0.49
C LEU A 17 9.75 -7.66 -0.81
N LYS A 18 10.56 -7.98 -1.83
CA LYS A 18 10.52 -7.31 -3.13
C LYS A 18 9.25 -7.64 -3.91
N LYS A 19 8.82 -8.90 -3.90
CA LYS A 19 7.55 -9.37 -4.49
C LYS A 19 6.35 -8.73 -3.80
N GLU A 20 6.32 -8.67 -2.48
CA GLU A 20 5.25 -8.01 -1.73
C GLU A 20 5.16 -6.53 -2.04
N THR A 21 6.30 -5.84 -2.12
CA THR A 21 6.32 -4.41 -2.44
C THR A 21 5.81 -4.15 -3.86
N LYS A 22 6.20 -5.00 -4.82
CA LYS A 22 5.69 -4.93 -6.20
C LYS A 22 4.19 -5.21 -6.25
N LYS A 23 3.72 -6.26 -5.56
CA LYS A 23 2.31 -6.62 -5.48
C LYS A 23 1.46 -5.50 -4.88
N ILE A 24 1.91 -4.87 -3.79
CA ILE A 24 1.23 -3.71 -3.20
C ILE A 24 1.14 -2.58 -4.22
N LYS A 25 2.22 -2.30 -4.96
CA LYS A 25 2.24 -1.24 -5.98
C LYS A 25 1.29 -1.52 -7.14
N GLU A 26 1.16 -2.77 -7.56
CA GLU A 26 0.27 -3.21 -8.64
C GLU A 26 -1.20 -3.31 -8.20
N THR A 27 -1.48 -3.70 -6.94
CA THR A 27 -2.86 -3.83 -6.44
C THR A 27 -3.44 -2.52 -5.95
N THR A 28 -2.61 -1.57 -5.51
CA THR A 28 -3.06 -0.22 -5.08
C THR A 28 -3.99 0.45 -6.10
N PRO A 29 -3.66 0.54 -7.40
CA PRO A 29 -4.58 1.15 -8.38
C PRO A 29 -5.89 0.37 -8.52
N SER A 30 -5.88 -0.97 -8.53
CA SER A 30 -7.12 -1.76 -8.57
C SER A 30 -8.01 -1.54 -7.35
N TYR A 31 -7.43 -1.42 -6.15
CA TYR A 31 -8.19 -1.12 -4.93
C TYR A 31 -8.81 0.28 -4.98
N ILE A 32 -8.08 1.28 -5.52
CA ILE A 32 -8.60 2.64 -5.69
C ILE A 32 -9.77 2.64 -6.68
N VAL A 33 -9.65 1.95 -7.82
CA VAL A 33 -10.73 1.85 -8.81
C VAL A 33 -11.97 1.15 -8.22
N GLY A 34 -11.78 0.04 -7.51
CA GLY A 34 -12.88 -0.66 -6.84
C GLY A 34 -13.57 0.18 -5.78
N PHE A 35 -12.80 0.96 -5.00
CA PHE A 35 -13.35 1.88 -4.01
C PHE A 35 -14.21 2.98 -4.66
N VAL A 36 -13.73 3.61 -5.73
CA VAL A 36 -14.49 4.63 -6.48
C VAL A 36 -15.77 4.04 -7.06
N PHE A 37 -15.71 2.82 -7.60
CA PHE A 37 -16.86 2.14 -8.17
C PHE A 37 -17.94 1.84 -7.11
N ILE A 38 -17.55 1.28 -5.97
CA ILE A 38 -18.46 1.01 -4.85
C ILE A 38 -19.07 2.31 -4.30
N MET A 39 -18.27 3.38 -4.20
CA MET A 39 -18.75 4.69 -3.77
C MET A 39 -19.86 5.18 -4.72
N PHE A 40 -19.65 5.11 -6.03
CA PHE A 40 -20.67 5.48 -7.03
C PHE A 40 -21.94 4.64 -6.90
N LEU A 41 -21.82 3.32 -6.77
CA LEU A 41 -22.97 2.43 -6.59
C LEU A 41 -23.77 2.76 -5.32
N THR A 42 -23.07 3.03 -4.22
CA THR A 42 -23.71 3.36 -2.93
C THR A 42 -24.47 4.68 -3.03
N VAL A 43 -23.88 5.67 -3.70
CA VAL A 43 -24.50 6.96 -3.94
C VAL A 43 -25.74 6.81 -4.82
N PHE A 44 -25.66 6.04 -5.90
CA PHE A 44 -26.79 5.78 -6.79
C PHE A 44 -27.93 5.05 -6.06
N ALA A 45 -27.60 4.07 -5.22
CA ALA A 45 -28.60 3.34 -4.43
C ALA A 45 -29.33 4.21 -3.38
N ILE A 46 -28.69 5.28 -2.89
CA ILE A 46 -29.21 6.12 -1.81
C ILE A 46 -29.54 7.54 -2.33
N GLU A 47 -29.59 7.73 -3.64
CA GLU A 47 -29.70 9.02 -4.33
C GLU A 47 -30.78 9.91 -3.72
N SER A 48 -32.00 9.39 -3.53
CA SER A 48 -33.13 10.15 -2.99
C SER A 48 -32.92 10.70 -1.57
N LYS A 49 -32.23 9.95 -0.70
CA LYS A 49 -31.92 10.40 0.67
C LYS A 49 -30.70 11.33 0.69
N VAL A 50 -29.72 11.07 -0.15
CA VAL A 50 -28.51 11.90 -0.29
C VAL A 50 -28.89 13.28 -0.82
N TYR A 51 -29.75 13.36 -1.83
CA TYR A 51 -30.23 14.64 -2.38
C TYR A 51 -30.91 15.51 -1.33
N SER A 52 -31.74 14.91 -0.47
CA SER A 52 -32.38 15.58 0.65
C SER A 52 -31.37 16.10 1.69
N TYR A 53 -30.35 15.30 2.00
CA TYR A 53 -29.32 15.65 2.99
C TYR A 53 -28.40 16.80 2.55
N PHE A 54 -28.02 16.82 1.27
CA PHE A 54 -27.05 17.79 0.76
C PHE A 54 -27.69 19.07 0.20
N GLY A 55 -29.03 19.13 0.16
CA GLY A 55 -29.77 20.31 -0.29
C GLY A 55 -29.59 20.65 -1.77
N GLY A 56 -29.08 19.70 -2.58
CA GLY A 56 -28.86 19.85 -4.01
C GLY A 56 -27.66 19.07 -4.56
N THR A 57 -27.68 18.82 -5.87
CA THR A 57 -26.65 18.03 -6.58
C THR A 57 -25.24 18.63 -6.44
N LEU A 58 -25.13 19.96 -6.53
CA LEU A 58 -23.83 20.65 -6.53
C LEU A 58 -23.10 20.51 -5.20
N ASN A 59 -23.81 20.63 -4.07
CA ASN A 59 -23.24 20.44 -2.75
C ASN A 59 -22.79 19.00 -2.54
N PHE A 60 -23.60 18.04 -2.99
CA PHE A 60 -23.25 16.62 -2.92
C PHE A 60 -21.98 16.30 -3.72
N ILE A 61 -21.90 16.76 -4.98
CA ILE A 61 -20.70 16.57 -5.81
C ILE A 61 -19.48 17.21 -5.14
N SER A 62 -19.62 18.43 -4.61
CA SER A 62 -18.51 19.15 -3.99
C SER A 62 -17.95 18.43 -2.77
N VAL A 63 -18.82 17.93 -1.88
CA VAL A 63 -18.39 17.16 -0.71
C VAL A 63 -17.82 15.80 -1.10
N SER A 64 -18.41 15.13 -2.09
CA SER A 64 -17.91 13.85 -2.60
C SER A 64 -16.49 13.99 -3.17
N VAL A 65 -16.24 15.01 -3.99
CA VAL A 65 -14.91 15.28 -4.57
C VAL A 65 -13.88 15.59 -3.47
N LEU A 66 -14.23 16.43 -2.50
CA LEU A 66 -13.37 16.71 -1.34
C LEU A 66 -13.04 15.44 -0.56
N PHE A 67 -14.04 14.59 -0.33
CA PHE A 67 -13.87 13.32 0.37
C PHE A 67 -12.99 12.34 -0.41
N THR A 68 -13.18 12.23 -1.73
CA THR A 68 -12.33 11.39 -2.60
C THR A 68 -10.89 11.88 -2.63
N LEU A 69 -10.65 13.19 -2.71
CA LEU A 69 -9.31 13.76 -2.64
C LEU A 69 -8.65 13.47 -1.29
N PHE A 70 -9.38 13.69 -0.19
CA PHE A 70 -8.87 13.47 1.16
C PHE A 70 -8.52 11.99 1.40
N THR A 71 -9.42 11.08 1.02
CA THR A 71 -9.19 9.63 1.13
C THR A 71 -8.06 9.16 0.23
N GLY A 72 -7.93 9.68 -0.99
CA GLY A 72 -6.82 9.40 -1.89
C GLY A 72 -5.47 9.81 -1.32
N LEU A 73 -5.37 11.02 -0.75
CA LEU A 73 -4.15 11.51 -0.10
C LEU A 73 -3.78 10.67 1.13
N LEU A 74 -4.76 10.32 1.97
CA LEU A 74 -4.54 9.42 3.10
C LEU A 74 -4.01 8.05 2.66
N TYR A 75 -4.63 7.46 1.63
CA TYR A 75 -4.23 6.16 1.12
C TYR A 75 -2.80 6.19 0.55
N PHE A 76 -2.46 7.25 -0.19
CA PHE A 76 -1.12 7.47 -0.70
C PHE A 76 -0.10 7.60 0.44
N TYR A 77 -0.42 8.40 1.47
CA TYR A 77 0.45 8.57 2.63
C TYR A 77 0.70 7.25 3.37
N VAL A 78 -0.36 6.47 3.65
CA VAL A 78 -0.25 5.16 4.29
C VAL A 78 0.56 4.19 3.43
N SER A 79 0.34 4.17 2.12
CA SER A 79 1.10 3.33 1.19
C SER A 79 2.59 3.68 1.22
N GLN A 80 2.93 4.97 1.17
CA GLN A 80 4.32 5.43 1.25
C GLN A 80 4.99 5.09 2.59
N LYS A 81 4.25 5.18 3.71
CA LYS A 81 4.75 4.76 5.02
C LYS A 81 5.06 3.26 5.03
N ARG A 82 4.15 2.41 4.53
CA ARG A 82 4.37 0.95 4.42
C ARG A 82 5.57 0.61 3.54
N ILE A 83 5.75 1.32 2.42
CA ILE A 83 6.90 1.14 1.53
C ILE A 83 8.19 1.53 2.25
N LYS A 84 8.22 2.65 2.98
CA LYS A 84 9.41 3.07 3.75
C LYS A 84 9.79 2.04 4.82
N GLU A 85 8.82 1.50 5.56
CA GLU A 85 9.06 0.47 6.57
C GLU A 85 9.63 -0.82 5.94
N LYS A 86 9.03 -1.32 4.86
CA LYS A 86 9.55 -2.48 4.13
C LYS A 86 10.94 -2.24 3.53
N LYS A 87 11.23 -1.02 3.04
CA LYS A 87 12.56 -0.65 2.53
C LYS A 87 13.60 -0.58 3.65
N LYS A 88 13.23 -0.12 4.85
CA LYS A 88 14.11 -0.11 6.04
C LYS A 88 14.45 -1.54 6.48
N LEU A 89 13.44 -2.42 6.55
CA LEU A 89 13.63 -3.85 6.82
C LEU A 89 14.56 -4.52 5.79
N SER A 90 14.36 -4.23 4.50
CA SER A 90 15.22 -4.76 3.44
C SER A 90 16.67 -4.31 3.60
N LYS A 91 16.92 -3.05 3.98
CA LYS A 91 18.28 -2.53 4.24
C LYS A 91 18.92 -3.18 5.47
N ASP A 92 18.16 -3.39 6.55
CA ASP A 92 18.65 -4.06 7.76
C ASP A 92 19.08 -5.51 7.45
N ILE A 93 18.26 -6.24 6.68
CA ILE A 93 18.59 -7.60 6.22
C ILE A 93 19.84 -7.58 5.34
N GLN A 94 19.98 -6.61 4.44
CA GLN A 94 21.15 -6.50 3.56
C GLN A 94 22.44 -6.23 4.35
N SER A 95 22.37 -5.38 5.39
CA SER A 95 23.49 -5.12 6.31
C SER A 95 23.91 -6.38 7.07
N LYS A 96 22.94 -7.12 7.62
CA LYS A 96 23.19 -8.41 8.30
C LYS A 96 23.81 -9.45 7.36
N LEU A 97 23.31 -9.54 6.13
CA LEU A 97 23.85 -10.45 5.11
C LEU A 97 25.31 -10.13 4.78
N TYR A 98 25.64 -8.84 4.64
CA TYR A 98 27.01 -8.39 4.37
C TYR A 98 27.97 -8.75 5.50
N HIS A 99 27.57 -8.51 6.75
CA HIS A 99 28.37 -8.92 7.91
C HIS A 99 28.55 -10.44 7.99
N LEU A 100 27.49 -11.22 7.75
CA LEU A 100 27.54 -12.69 7.74
C LEU A 100 28.49 -13.24 6.66
N MET A 101 28.42 -12.70 5.43
CA MET A 101 29.31 -13.10 4.34
C MET A 101 30.76 -12.67 4.57
N LYS A 102 30.98 -11.49 5.16
CA LYS A 102 32.34 -11.03 5.50
C LYS A 102 32.98 -11.93 6.56
N LEU A 103 32.21 -12.35 7.57
CA LEU A 103 32.61 -13.28 8.65
C LEU A 103 32.67 -14.77 8.22
N GLU A 104 32.32 -15.09 6.98
CA GLU A 104 32.52 -16.43 6.38
C GLU A 104 33.78 -16.48 5.51
N ASN A 105 34.29 -15.32 5.09
CA ASN A 105 35.51 -15.19 4.27
C ASN A 105 36.78 -14.90 5.09
N GLU A 106 36.68 -14.75 6.41
CA GLU A 106 37.78 -14.79 7.39
C GLU A 106 37.83 -16.16 8.07
#